data_AF-A0A2K3JP77-F1
#
_entry.id   AF-A0A2K3JP77-F1
#
_cell.length_a   1.000
_cell.length_b   1.000
_cell.length_c   1.000
_cell.angle_alpha   90.00
_cell.angle_beta   90.00
_cell.angle_gamma   90.00
#
_symmetry.space_group_name_H-M   'P 1'
#
loop_
_entity.id
_entity.type
_entity.pdbx_description
1 polymer ?
#
loop_
_entity_poly.entity_id
_entity_poly.type
_entity_poly.pdbx_seq_one_letter_code
_entity_poly.pdbx_strand_id
1 'polypeptide(L)' 'MQDQDGGLRDKPGKRRDHYHSCYCLSGLSLCQYSWSKRPDSPPLPKVVMGPYSNLLEPIHPLFNVVLEQYREAREFFAGL' A
#
# COMPACT_ATOMS: atom_id res chain seq x y z
N MET A 1 -7.27 2.54 11.58
CA MET A 1 -6.72 2.14 12.92
C MET A 1 -6.65 0.62 13.00
N GLN A 2 -5.62 0.03 13.62
CA GLN A 2 -5.46 -1.43 13.74
C GLN A 2 -6.25 -2.00 14.94
N ASP A 3 -6.77 -3.22 14.79
CA ASP A 3 -7.36 -4.03 15.85
C ASP A 3 -6.32 -5.01 16.44
N GLN A 4 -6.41 -5.35 17.73
CA GLN A 4 -5.42 -6.23 18.37
C GLN A 4 -5.47 -7.66 17.81
N ASP A 5 -6.64 -8.11 17.38
CA ASP A 5 -6.83 -9.42 16.75
C ASP A 5 -6.55 -9.39 15.23
N GLY A 6 -5.96 -8.29 14.73
CA GLY A 6 -5.63 -8.08 13.33
C GLY A 6 -6.74 -7.39 12.52
N GLY A 7 -6.37 -6.85 11.36
CA GLY A 7 -7.24 -6.05 10.51
C GLY A 7 -7.32 -4.57 10.90
N LEU A 8 -7.89 -3.76 10.01
CA LEU A 8 -8.10 -2.33 10.21
C LEU A 8 -9.57 -1.95 10.20
N ARG A 9 -9.83 -0.80 10.82
CA ARG A 9 -11.15 -0.17 11.00
C ARG A 9 -11.04 1.31 10.66
N ASP A 10 -12.19 1.89 10.34
CA ASP A 10 -12.43 3.34 10.20
C ASP A 10 -11.70 4.14 11.30
N LYS A 11 -12.18 4.00 12.55
CA LYS A 11 -11.69 4.78 13.70
C LYS A 11 -11.90 4.03 15.02
N PRO A 12 -11.36 4.53 16.15
CA PRO A 12 -11.54 3.89 17.46
C PRO A 12 -13.01 3.65 17.79
N GLY A 13 -13.29 2.51 18.43
CA GLY A 13 -14.65 2.10 18.80
C GLY A 13 -15.51 1.55 17.65
N LYS A 14 -15.01 1.51 16.41
CA LYS A 14 -15.66 0.78 15.30
C LYS A 14 -15.09 -0.63 15.16
N ARG A 15 -15.87 -1.53 14.56
CA ARG A 15 -15.44 -2.89 14.24
C ARG A 15 -14.50 -2.87 13.03
N ARG A 16 -13.59 -3.84 12.97
CA ARG A 16 -12.75 -4.13 11.80
C ARG A 16 -13.58 -4.73 10.68
N ASP A 17 -13.15 -4.51 9.45
CA ASP A 17 -13.69 -5.16 8.25
C ASP A 17 -12.65 -5.21 7.12
N HIS A 18 -12.96 -5.97 6.07
CA HIS A 18 -12.06 -6.13 4.92
C HIS A 18 -11.92 -4.87 4.08
N TYR A 19 -12.97 -4.05 4.01
CA TYR A 19 -12.95 -2.80 3.24
C TYR A 19 -11.92 -1.82 3.82
N HIS A 20 -12.01 -1.52 5.11
CA HIS A 20 -11.06 -0.64 5.79
C HIS A 20 -9.68 -1.28 5.86
N SER A 21 -9.59 -2.60 6.04
CA SER A 21 -8.29 -3.29 5.97
C SER A 21 -7.60 -3.06 4.63
N CYS A 22 -8.31 -3.24 3.52
CA CYS A 22 -7.79 -2.98 2.18
C CYS A 22 -7.39 -1.50 2.02
N TYR A 23 -8.33 -0.58 2.20
CA TYR A 23 -8.09 0.82 1.86
C TYR A 23 -7.15 1.55 2.82
N CYS A 24 -7.09 1.17 4.10
CA CYS A 24 -6.08 1.73 5.01
C CYS A 24 -4.67 1.27 4.65
N LEU A 25 -4.48 0.01 4.24
CA LEU A 25 -3.16 -0.49 3.78
C LEU A 25 -2.78 0.14 2.44
N SER A 26 -3.71 0.22 1.49
CA SER A 26 -3.50 0.91 0.22
C SER A 26 -3.09 2.38 0.41
N GLY A 27 -3.80 3.11 1.26
CA GLY A 27 -3.48 4.50 1.58
C GLY A 27 -2.12 4.65 2.26
N LEU A 28 -1.78 3.74 3.19
CA LEU A 28 -0.47 3.72 3.83
C LEU A 28 0.66 3.49 2.83
N SER A 29 0.51 2.51 1.93
CA SER A 29 1.45 2.27 0.83
C SER A 29 1.61 3.55 -0.01
N LEU A 30 0.52 4.17 -0.46
CA LEU A 30 0.60 5.40 -1.26
C LEU A 30 1.39 6.52 -0.55
N CYS A 31 1.15 6.72 0.76
CA CYS A 31 1.88 7.70 1.55
C CYS A 31 3.39 7.39 1.64
N GLN A 32 3.77 6.13 1.84
CA GLN A 32 5.17 5.69 1.92
C GLN A 32 5.95 5.97 0.62
N TYR A 33 5.29 5.90 -0.53
CA TYR A 33 5.92 6.06 -1.85
C TYR A 33 5.69 7.43 -2.52
N SER A 34 4.83 8.29 -1.96
CA SER A 34 4.43 9.59 -2.53
C SER A 34 5.58 10.56 -2.86
N TRP A 35 6.71 10.45 -2.16
CA TRP A 35 7.90 11.27 -2.37
C TRP A 35 9.10 10.49 -2.92
N SER A 36 8.88 9.27 -3.42
CA SER A 36 9.99 8.51 -4.00
C SER A 36 10.47 9.18 -5.28
N LYS A 37 11.72 9.68 -5.25
CA LYS A 37 12.40 10.26 -6.43
C LYS A 37 12.83 9.19 -7.45
N ARG A 38 12.73 7.91 -7.08
CA ARG A 38 13.14 6.75 -7.86
C ARG A 38 11.99 5.75 -7.82
N PRO A 39 11.20 5.62 -8.90
CA PRO A 39 10.00 4.79 -8.92
C PRO A 39 10.26 3.34 -8.52
N ASP A 40 11.45 2.83 -8.85
CA ASP A 40 11.80 1.42 -8.70
C ASP A 40 12.70 1.14 -7.48
N SER A 41 12.92 2.12 -6.61
CA SER A 41 13.64 1.90 -5.36
C SER A 41 12.72 2.05 -4.16
N PRO A 42 12.89 1.21 -3.11
CA PRO A 42 12.11 1.35 -1.90
C PRO A 42 12.36 2.71 -1.23
N PRO A 43 11.38 3.24 -0.47
CA PRO A 43 11.50 4.53 0.18
C PRO A 43 12.59 4.50 1.24
N LEU A 44 13.20 5.66 1.50
CA LEU A 44 14.18 5.78 2.58
C LEU A 44 13.53 5.44 3.93
N PRO A 45 14.25 4.78 4.87
CA PRO A 45 13.71 4.41 6.16
C PRO A 45 13.05 5.56 6.93
N LYS A 46 13.54 6.79 6.77
CA LYS A 46 12.97 8.00 7.40
C LYS A 46 11.54 8.35 6.96
N VAL A 47 11.07 7.80 5.85
CA VAL A 47 9.71 8.00 5.32
C VAL A 47 8.75 6.94 5.89
N VAL A 48 9.27 5.79 6.31
CA VAL A 48 8.49 4.70 6.91
C VAL A 48 8.35 4.98 8.41
N MET A 49 7.11 5.15 8.87
CA MET A 49 6.84 5.36 10.29
C MET A 49 6.98 4.04 11.06
N GLY A 50 7.82 4.04 12.09
CA GLY A 50 8.11 2.86 12.90
C GLY A 50 9.25 2.00 12.33
N PRO A 51 9.33 0.71 12.69
CA PRO A 51 10.34 -0.18 12.13
C PRO A 51 10.16 -0.33 10.61
N TYR A 52 11.27 -0.56 9.90
CA TYR A 52 11.24 -0.69 8.43
C TYR A 52 10.44 -1.92 7.95
N SER A 53 10.15 -2.86 8.84
CA SER A 53 9.21 -3.96 8.61
C SER A 53 7.76 -3.50 8.37
N ASN A 54 7.44 -2.23 8.62
CA ASN A 54 6.15 -1.62 8.30
C ASN A 54 6.03 -1.20 6.82
N LEU A 55 7.10 -1.33 6.04
CA LEU A 55 7.08 -1.03 4.61
C LEU A 55 6.10 -1.98 3.90
N LEU A 56 5.18 -1.41 3.13
CA LEU A 56 4.23 -2.15 2.30
C LEU A 56 4.69 -2.16 0.85
N GLU A 57 4.20 -3.12 0.07
CA GLU A 57 4.40 -3.13 -1.38
C GLU A 57 3.78 -1.88 -2.04
N PRO A 58 4.42 -1.32 -3.08
CA PRO A 58 3.88 -0.16 -3.80
C PRO A 58 2.63 -0.57 -4.60
N ILE A 59 1.62 0.31 -4.62
CA ILE A 59 0.41 0.12 -5.42
C ILE A 59 0.33 1.10 -6.59
N HIS A 60 -0.35 0.69 -7.66
CA HIS A 60 -0.70 1.59 -8.75
C HIS A 60 -1.76 2.61 -8.29
N PRO A 61 -1.48 3.92 -8.36
CA PRO A 61 -2.33 4.94 -7.75
C PRO A 61 -3.75 5.03 -8.34
N LEU A 62 -3.94 4.60 -9.59
CA LEU A 62 -5.26 4.61 -10.24
C LEU A 62 -6.05 3.30 -10.09
N PHE A 63 -5.35 2.16 -9.96
CA PHE A 63 -6.00 0.84 -10.03
C PHE A 63 -6.04 0.13 -8.68
N ASN A 64 -5.31 0.64 -7.67
CA ASN A 64 -5.24 0.08 -6.33
C ASN A 64 -4.90 -1.42 -6.30
N VAL A 65 -4.00 -1.83 -7.19
CA VAL A 65 -3.36 -3.15 -7.23
C VAL A 65 -1.87 -2.95 -7.05
N VAL A 66 -1.14 -3.98 -6.62
CA VAL A 66 0.31 -3.89 -6.48
C VAL A 66 0.94 -3.55 -7.84
N LEU A 67 1.91 -2.62 -7.82
CA LEU A 67 2.41 -1.94 -9.01
C LEU A 67 2.99 -2.92 -10.04
N GLU A 68 3.68 -3.96 -9.57
CA GLU A 68 4.29 -4.94 -10.44
C GLU A 68 3.25 -5.79 -11.17
N GLN A 69 2.18 -6.21 -10.49
CA GLN A 69 1.09 -6.96 -11.11
C GLN A 69 0.33 -6.12 -12.13
N TYR A 70 0.23 -4.80 -11.90
CA TYR A 70 -0.27 -3.89 -12.93
C TYR A 70 0.63 -3.86 -14.16
N ARG A 71 1.96 -3.78 -13.98
CA ARG A 71 2.94 -3.77 -15.08
C ARG A 71 2.89 -5.07 -15.87
N GLU A 72 2.96 -6.21 -15.19
CA GLU A 72 2.86 -7.56 -15.79
C GLU A 72 1.57 -7.71 -16.62
N ALA A 73 0.42 -7.37 -16.03
CA ALA A 73 -0.86 -7.47 -16.75
C ALA A 73 -0.91 -6.52 -17.95
N ARG A 74 -0.41 -5.29 -17.78
CA ARG A 74 -0.38 -4.29 -18.85
C ARG A 74 0.52 -4.75 -20.01
N GLU A 75 1.70 -5.29 -19.73
CA GLU A 75 2.62 -5.81 -20.75
C GLU A 75 1.96 -6.97 -21.50
N PHE A 76 1.43 -7.96 -20.78
CA PHE A 76 0.75 -9.12 -21.36
C PHE A 76 -0.39 -8.72 -22.33
N PHE A 77 -1.26 -7.79 -21.93
CA PHE A 77 -2.38 -7.36 -22.76
C PHE A 77 -2.03 -6.28 -23.79
N ALA A 78 -0.89 -5.61 -23.68
CA ALA A 78 -0.41 -4.64 -24.67
C ALA A 78 0.21 -5.31 -25.91
N GLY A 79 0.47 -6.63 -25.86
CA GLY A 79 1.10 -7.36 -26.97
C GLY A 79 2.55 -6.96 -27.23
N LEU A 80 3.24 -6.43 -26.21
CA LEU A 80 4.68 -6.16 -26.19
C LEU A 80 5.44 -7.34 -25.60
#